data_AF-A0A8K0J642-F1
#
_entry.id   AF-A0A8K0J642-F1
#
_cell.length_a   1.000
_cell.length_b   1.000
_cell.length_c   1.000
_cell.angle_alpha   90.00
_cell.angle_beta   90.00
_cell.angle_gamma   90.00
#
_symmetry.space_group_name_H-M   'P 1'
#
loop_
_entity.id
_entity.type
_entity.pdbx_description
1 polymer ?
#
loop_
_entity_poly.entity_id
_entity_poly.type
_entity_poly.pdbx_seq_one_letter_code
_entity_poly.pdbx_strand_id
1 'polypeptide(L)'
;MSAERHIDRQQQSRLVQLPAELKRQIYSYVVPPEAHLYRDDATIRAAACITPTPTSDYYCFDRRSHGDPSAAVWARRLASSWGEHWRCEEVAKRLPVDTPDGQTQHDSTMALMASCRTICEDVSCFFANECVIHVNDLATLDLLFDKSDGSYRSSSPDHILMRAFIHARRVNVSLRLPPAWFKAIGSNHLLSSPSTSPSPASWASSSSSSSSSSSSFMGTSSPSIAWIRLWRNMATLPHLHSLDITLDHDSESSWSGINEEAIIAPLQIFARHSHITTTLSMPKVASGKNTATSHGLTTKRFTRQRYFTDYRKDGSVGLVYEEDALKLLHRPGPNAADMLRSAELTMHIWYQGVDMDYIGMDELSETQDGEAF
;
A
#
# COMPACT_ATOMS: atom_id res chain seq x y z
N MET A 1 28.61 -15.29 -52.17
CA MET A 1 27.75 -15.53 -50.99
C MET A 1 27.58 -14.20 -50.27
N SER A 2 26.50 -13.47 -50.57
CA SER A 2 26.24 -12.18 -49.92
C SER A 2 25.72 -12.44 -48.51
N ALA A 3 26.42 -11.89 -47.51
CA ALA A 3 25.91 -11.82 -46.15
C ALA A 3 24.66 -10.91 -46.16
N GLU A 4 23.47 -11.50 -46.04
CA GLU A 4 22.27 -10.76 -45.69
C GLU A 4 22.54 -10.04 -44.38
N ARG A 5 22.68 -8.71 -44.45
CA ARG A 5 22.66 -7.86 -43.26
C ARG A 5 21.32 -8.09 -42.61
N HIS A 6 21.32 -8.75 -41.45
CA HIS A 6 20.12 -8.93 -40.63
C HIS A 6 19.65 -7.55 -40.16
N ILE A 7 18.73 -6.95 -40.90
CA ILE A 7 18.14 -5.66 -40.55
C ILE A 7 17.24 -5.88 -39.34
N ASP A 8 17.57 -5.22 -38.22
CA ASP A 8 16.69 -5.19 -37.06
C ASP A 8 15.41 -4.41 -37.41
N ARG A 9 14.32 -5.13 -37.63
CA ARG A 9 13.00 -4.56 -37.96
C ARG A 9 12.49 -3.62 -36.87
N GLN A 10 12.95 -3.74 -35.62
CA GLN A 10 12.55 -2.83 -34.54
C GLN A 10 13.08 -1.41 -34.77
N GLN A 11 14.28 -1.28 -35.33
CA GLN A 11 14.87 0.03 -35.66
C GLN A 11 14.16 0.74 -36.82
N GLN A 12 13.29 0.04 -37.57
CA GLN A 12 12.44 0.65 -38.60
C GLN A 12 11.14 1.21 -38.05
N SER A 13 10.79 0.95 -36.78
CA SER A 13 9.62 1.52 -36.15
C SER A 13 9.75 3.03 -36.03
N ARG A 14 8.78 3.77 -36.58
CA ARG A 14 8.75 5.24 -36.45
C ARG A 14 8.75 5.69 -35.01
N LEU A 15 8.08 4.95 -34.12
CA LEU A 15 8.06 5.25 -32.68
C LEU A 15 9.46 5.15 -32.06
N VAL A 16 10.24 4.13 -32.42
CA VAL A 16 11.61 3.95 -31.91
C VAL A 16 12.56 5.03 -32.42
N GLN A 17 12.32 5.51 -33.65
CA GLN A 17 13.10 6.57 -34.30
C GLN A 17 12.77 7.99 -33.80
N LEU A 18 11.70 8.18 -33.03
CA LEU A 18 11.36 9.49 -32.49
C LEU A 18 12.44 9.99 -31.52
N PRO A 19 12.67 11.32 -31.46
CA PRO A 19 13.43 11.96 -30.38
C PRO A 19 12.94 11.51 -29.00
N ALA A 20 13.87 11.40 -28.06
CA ALA A 20 13.58 10.89 -26.72
C ALA A 20 12.47 11.68 -26.01
N GLU A 21 12.40 12.99 -26.25
CA GLU A 21 11.40 13.91 -25.71
C GLU A 21 9.99 13.54 -26.18
N LEU A 22 9.83 13.30 -27.48
CA LEU A 22 8.54 12.90 -28.05
C LEU A 22 8.14 11.50 -27.59
N LYS A 23 9.09 10.56 -27.48
CA LYS A 23 8.82 9.23 -26.91
C LYS A 23 8.33 9.34 -25.47
N ARG A 24 8.99 10.13 -24.61
CA ARG A 24 8.56 10.36 -23.23
C ARG A 24 7.17 11.00 -23.16
N GLN A 25 6.89 11.97 -24.02
CA GLN A 25 5.58 12.59 -24.08
C GLN A 25 4.50 11.58 -24.47
N ILE A 26 4.76 10.71 -25.46
CA ILE A 26 3.85 9.61 -25.83
C ILE A 26 3.67 8.64 -24.64
N TYR A 27 4.75 8.24 -24.00
CA TYR A 27 4.69 7.34 -22.84
C TYR A 27 3.91 7.96 -21.68
N SER A 28 3.98 9.26 -21.44
CA SER A 28 3.17 9.92 -20.40
C SER A 28 1.66 9.87 -20.63
N TYR A 29 1.21 9.61 -21.86
CA TYR A 29 -0.22 9.40 -22.16
C TYR A 29 -0.66 7.95 -21.99
N VAL A 30 0.28 6.99 -22.01
CA VAL A 30 -0.02 5.55 -21.98
C VAL A 30 0.27 4.94 -20.61
N VAL A 31 1.37 5.36 -20.00
CA VAL A 31 1.82 4.91 -18.69
C VAL A 31 1.08 5.69 -17.60
N PRO A 32 0.38 5.01 -16.68
CA PRO A 32 -0.31 5.72 -15.61
C PRO A 32 0.68 6.40 -14.68
N PRO A 33 0.30 7.52 -14.04
CA PRO A 33 1.15 8.20 -13.08
C PRO A 33 1.43 7.33 -11.84
N GLU A 34 0.53 6.39 -11.55
CA GLU A 34 0.60 5.49 -10.41
C GLU A 34 0.19 4.07 -10.82
N ALA A 35 0.91 3.07 -10.33
CA ALA A 35 0.64 1.67 -10.64
C ALA A 35 0.92 0.76 -9.45
N HIS A 36 0.14 -0.30 -9.32
CA HIS A 36 0.34 -1.35 -8.35
C HIS A 36 1.21 -2.45 -8.94
N LEU A 37 2.28 -2.81 -8.26
CA LEU A 37 2.92 -4.11 -8.47
C LEU A 37 2.36 -5.09 -7.45
N TYR A 38 1.96 -6.26 -7.93
CA TYR A 38 1.37 -7.31 -7.09
C TYR A 38 1.78 -8.68 -7.57
N ARG A 39 1.80 -9.61 -6.62
CA ARG A 39 1.99 -11.03 -6.86
C ARG A 39 0.70 -11.66 -7.37
N ASP A 40 0.79 -12.33 -8.52
CA ASP A 40 -0.20 -13.30 -8.98
C ASP A 40 0.48 -14.66 -9.16
N ASP A 41 0.08 -15.63 -8.33
CA ASP A 41 0.75 -16.91 -8.13
C ASP A 41 2.25 -16.80 -7.80
N ALA A 42 3.13 -16.97 -8.78
CA ALA A 42 4.59 -16.87 -8.65
C ALA A 42 5.17 -15.74 -9.52
N THR A 43 4.31 -14.93 -10.12
CA THR A 43 4.69 -13.88 -11.07
C THR A 43 4.37 -12.50 -10.53
N ILE A 44 5.17 -11.51 -10.91
CA ILE A 44 4.86 -10.10 -10.67
C ILE A 44 4.02 -9.57 -11.83
N ARG A 45 2.93 -8.90 -11.48
CA ARG A 45 2.07 -8.18 -12.41
C ARG A 45 1.96 -6.72 -12.03
N ALA A 46 1.56 -5.91 -13.01
CA ALA A 46 1.23 -4.51 -12.82
C ALA A 46 -0.28 -4.30 -13.07
N ALA A 47 -0.83 -3.27 -12.42
CA ALA A 47 -2.13 -2.72 -12.75
C ALA A 47 -2.10 -1.20 -12.52
N ALA A 48 -2.80 -0.43 -13.36
CA ALA A 48 -2.94 1.00 -13.15
C ALA A 48 -3.68 1.29 -11.83
N CYS A 49 -3.24 2.30 -11.08
CA CYS A 49 -3.97 2.80 -9.93
C CYS A 49 -5.17 3.61 -10.41
N ILE A 50 -6.38 3.13 -10.12
CA ILE A 50 -7.64 3.82 -10.45
C ILE A 50 -8.17 4.68 -9.29
N THR A 51 -7.47 4.67 -8.16
CA THR A 51 -7.76 5.48 -6.96
C THR A 51 -6.48 6.18 -6.49
N PRO A 52 -5.88 7.09 -7.27
CA PRO A 52 -4.59 7.72 -6.94
C PRO A 52 -4.67 8.61 -5.68
N THR A 53 -5.85 9.16 -5.42
CA THR A 53 -6.17 9.88 -4.18
C THR A 53 -7.31 9.15 -3.50
N PRO A 54 -7.04 8.04 -2.79
CA PRO A 54 -8.10 7.34 -2.11
C PRO A 54 -8.73 8.27 -1.07
N THR A 55 -10.05 8.24 -1.00
CA THR A 55 -10.79 8.94 0.04
C THR A 55 -10.64 8.16 1.35
N SER A 56 -10.02 8.77 2.35
CA SER A 56 -10.02 8.24 3.73
C SER A 56 -11.37 8.54 4.39
N ASP A 57 -12.46 7.98 3.83
CA ASP A 57 -13.77 8.12 4.45
C ASP A 57 -13.82 7.30 5.74
N TYR A 58 -14.14 8.01 6.82
CA TYR A 58 -14.29 7.50 8.17
C TYR A 58 -15.26 6.31 8.26
N TYR A 59 -16.33 6.35 7.47
CA TYR A 59 -17.38 5.33 7.50
C TYR A 59 -17.19 4.23 6.46
N CYS A 60 -16.11 4.30 5.67
CA CYS A 60 -15.85 3.40 4.55
C CYS A 60 -16.97 3.42 3.49
N PHE A 61 -17.78 4.49 3.39
CA PHE A 61 -18.81 4.61 2.36
C PHE A 61 -18.22 4.79 0.97
N ASP A 62 -16.96 5.26 0.88
CA ASP A 62 -16.15 5.20 -0.31
C ASP A 62 -16.01 3.78 -0.89
N ARG A 63 -16.23 2.74 -0.07
CA ARG A 63 -16.25 1.34 -0.52
C ARG A 63 -17.54 0.95 -1.23
N ARG A 64 -18.49 1.87 -1.42
CA ARG A 64 -19.67 1.67 -2.26
C ARG A 64 -19.32 1.86 -3.74
N SER A 65 -19.89 1.02 -4.58
CA SER A 65 -19.81 1.14 -6.04
C SER A 65 -21.10 1.77 -6.57
N HIS A 66 -22.21 1.04 -6.50
CA HIS A 66 -23.57 1.50 -6.80
C HIS A 66 -24.60 0.62 -6.07
N GLY A 67 -25.61 1.24 -5.44
CA GLY A 67 -26.60 0.52 -4.62
C GLY A 67 -26.02 -0.07 -3.33
N ASP A 68 -26.80 -0.91 -2.66
CA ASP A 68 -26.36 -1.62 -1.46
C ASP A 68 -25.66 -2.93 -1.85
N PRO A 69 -24.33 -3.04 -1.63
CA PRO A 69 -23.62 -4.28 -1.90
C PRO A 69 -24.11 -5.39 -0.97
N SER A 70 -24.08 -6.63 -1.45
CA SER A 70 -24.30 -7.79 -0.57
C SER A 70 -23.29 -7.81 0.59
N ALA A 71 -23.64 -8.44 1.71
CA ALA A 71 -22.73 -8.62 2.85
C ALA A 71 -21.40 -9.27 2.44
N ALA A 72 -21.41 -10.17 1.44
CA ALA A 72 -20.21 -10.80 0.90
C ALA A 72 -19.30 -9.81 0.15
N VAL A 73 -19.88 -8.86 -0.58
CA VAL A 73 -19.10 -7.80 -1.26
C VAL A 73 -18.49 -6.86 -0.23
N TRP A 74 -19.26 -6.43 0.77
CA TRP A 74 -18.76 -5.63 1.88
C TRP A 74 -17.61 -6.30 2.61
N ALA A 75 -17.80 -7.56 2.98
CA ALA A 75 -16.80 -8.38 3.63
C ALA A 75 -15.50 -8.42 2.85
N ARG A 76 -15.58 -8.69 1.55
CA ARG A 76 -14.41 -8.72 0.67
C ARG A 76 -13.70 -7.38 0.60
N ARG A 77 -14.43 -6.27 0.44
CA ARG A 77 -13.85 -4.93 0.36
C ARG A 77 -13.22 -4.51 1.68
N LEU A 78 -13.88 -4.78 2.81
CA LEU A 78 -13.36 -4.49 4.15
C LEU A 78 -12.20 -5.41 4.54
N ALA A 79 -12.12 -6.62 3.99
CA ALA A 79 -11.00 -7.54 4.17
C ALA A 79 -9.88 -7.35 3.14
N SER A 80 -10.00 -6.37 2.23
CA SER A 80 -9.00 -6.11 1.20
C SER A 80 -7.62 -5.90 1.82
N SER A 81 -6.65 -6.65 1.28
CA SER A 81 -5.24 -6.53 1.66
C SER A 81 -4.64 -5.21 1.16
N TRP A 82 -5.23 -4.60 0.13
CA TRP A 82 -4.80 -3.32 -0.43
C TRP A 82 -5.39 -2.11 0.30
N GLY A 83 -6.19 -2.34 1.36
CA GLY A 83 -6.66 -1.29 2.25
C GLY A 83 -7.56 -0.28 1.53
N GLU A 84 -7.11 0.97 1.46
CA GLU A 84 -7.81 2.06 0.76
C GLU A 84 -7.82 1.87 -0.77
N HIS A 85 -6.89 1.08 -1.33
CA HIS A 85 -6.84 0.73 -2.75
C HIS A 85 -7.65 -0.55 -3.07
N TRP A 86 -8.67 -0.88 -2.28
CA TRP A 86 -9.49 -2.08 -2.47
C TRP A 86 -10.07 -2.20 -3.88
N ARG A 87 -10.43 -1.08 -4.51
CA ARG A 87 -10.99 -1.08 -5.86
C ARG A 87 -9.94 -1.47 -6.90
N CYS A 88 -8.70 -1.03 -6.69
CA CYS A 88 -7.57 -1.44 -7.51
C CYS A 88 -7.33 -2.96 -7.38
N GLU A 89 -7.48 -3.53 -6.17
CA GLU A 89 -7.38 -4.98 -5.95
C GLU A 89 -8.46 -5.75 -6.71
N GLU A 90 -9.73 -5.29 -6.63
CA GLU A 90 -10.84 -5.94 -7.34
C GLU A 90 -10.63 -5.96 -8.86
N VAL A 91 -10.18 -4.84 -9.44
CA VAL A 91 -9.89 -4.74 -10.88
C VAL A 91 -8.68 -5.58 -11.26
N ALA A 92 -7.58 -5.49 -10.51
CA ALA A 92 -6.34 -6.22 -10.78
C ALA A 92 -6.55 -7.74 -10.74
N LYS A 93 -7.27 -8.23 -9.73
CA LYS A 93 -7.55 -9.66 -9.52
C LYS A 93 -8.81 -10.15 -10.24
N ARG A 94 -9.47 -9.29 -11.02
CA ARG A 94 -10.72 -9.59 -11.75
C ARG A 94 -11.78 -10.22 -10.82
N LEU A 95 -11.86 -9.70 -9.60
CA LEU A 95 -12.89 -10.12 -8.65
C LEU A 95 -14.26 -9.67 -9.18
N PRO A 96 -15.37 -10.31 -8.79
CA PRO A 96 -16.69 -9.90 -9.23
C PRO A 96 -16.95 -8.43 -8.84
N VAL A 97 -16.91 -7.53 -9.82
CA VAL A 97 -17.17 -6.09 -9.63
C VAL A 97 -18.65 -5.83 -9.90
N ASP A 98 -19.30 -5.00 -9.08
CA ASP A 98 -20.69 -4.58 -9.30
C ASP A 98 -20.84 -3.51 -10.40
N THR A 99 -19.92 -3.45 -11.37
CA THR A 99 -19.97 -2.44 -12.44
C THR A 99 -20.73 -2.96 -13.66
N PRO A 100 -21.78 -2.25 -14.12
CA PRO A 100 -22.51 -2.59 -15.35
C PRO A 100 -21.70 -2.32 -16.64
N ASP A 101 -20.60 -1.56 -16.57
CA ASP A 101 -19.74 -1.32 -17.72
C ASP A 101 -18.57 -2.31 -17.76
N GLY A 102 -18.74 -3.36 -18.57
CA GLY A 102 -17.75 -4.39 -18.89
C GLY A 102 -16.51 -3.89 -19.66
N GLN A 103 -16.11 -2.62 -19.51
CA GLN A 103 -14.80 -2.18 -19.93
C GLN A 103 -13.79 -2.51 -18.83
N THR A 104 -13.31 -3.75 -18.84
CA THR A 104 -11.96 -4.02 -18.34
C THR A 104 -11.03 -3.02 -19.03
N GLN A 105 -10.60 -1.98 -18.31
CA GLN A 105 -9.53 -1.11 -18.81
C GLN A 105 -8.36 -2.02 -19.15
N HIS A 106 -8.12 -2.22 -20.45
CA HIS A 106 -6.93 -2.92 -20.89
C HIS A 106 -5.73 -2.16 -20.35
N ASP A 107 -4.83 -2.88 -19.70
CA ASP A 107 -3.58 -2.32 -19.21
C ASP A 107 -2.70 -1.95 -20.42
N SER A 108 -2.93 -0.74 -20.92
CA SER A 108 -2.27 -0.19 -22.10
C SER A 108 -0.74 -0.13 -21.90
N THR A 109 -0.28 -0.04 -20.66
CA THR A 109 1.14 -0.04 -20.31
C THR A 109 1.74 -1.43 -20.51
N MET A 110 1.07 -2.47 -20.00
CA MET A 110 1.50 -3.85 -20.22
C MET A 110 1.40 -4.25 -21.70
N ALA A 111 0.37 -3.81 -22.41
CA ALA A 111 0.25 -4.03 -23.86
C ALA A 111 1.40 -3.35 -24.64
N LEU A 112 1.78 -2.13 -24.25
CA LEU A 112 2.90 -1.42 -24.85
C LEU A 112 4.24 -2.12 -24.54
N MET A 113 4.46 -2.56 -23.31
CA MET A 113 5.65 -3.33 -22.92
C MET A 113 5.73 -4.69 -23.65
N ALA A 114 4.59 -5.32 -23.95
CA ALA A 114 4.54 -6.56 -24.71
C ALA A 114 4.82 -6.39 -26.23
N SER A 115 4.89 -5.15 -26.74
CA SER A 115 4.95 -4.89 -28.18
C SER A 115 6.29 -5.28 -28.81
N CYS A 116 7.41 -4.77 -28.28
CA CYS A 116 8.75 -5.17 -28.69
C CYS A 116 9.79 -4.85 -27.60
N ARG A 117 10.97 -5.48 -27.68
CA ARG A 117 12.02 -5.35 -26.66
C ARG A 117 12.46 -3.90 -26.45
N THR A 118 12.72 -3.14 -27.51
CA THR A 118 13.16 -1.74 -27.39
C THR A 118 12.10 -0.87 -26.72
N ILE A 119 10.83 -0.99 -27.14
CA ILE A 119 9.72 -0.24 -26.52
C ILE A 119 9.56 -0.67 -25.05
N CYS A 120 9.70 -1.96 -24.77
CA CYS A 120 9.62 -2.49 -23.42
C CYS A 120 10.69 -1.90 -22.49
N GLU A 121 11.95 -1.85 -22.95
CA GLU A 121 13.05 -1.27 -22.18
C GLU A 121 12.85 0.24 -21.98
N ASP A 122 12.42 0.95 -23.01
CA ASP A 122 12.10 2.38 -22.96
C ASP A 122 10.97 2.69 -21.96
N VAL A 123 9.86 1.93 -22.05
CA VAL A 123 8.68 2.10 -21.20
C VAL A 123 8.98 1.68 -19.77
N SER A 124 9.73 0.60 -19.55
CA SER A 124 10.19 0.19 -18.21
C SER A 124 11.06 1.27 -17.55
N CYS A 125 11.97 1.88 -18.32
CA CYS A 125 12.77 3.01 -17.84
C CYS A 125 11.89 4.22 -17.52
N PHE A 126 10.91 4.54 -18.36
CA PHE A 126 9.95 5.61 -18.09
C PHE A 126 9.13 5.32 -16.82
N PHE A 127 8.59 4.10 -16.70
CA PHE A 127 7.81 3.62 -15.56
C PHE A 127 8.60 3.75 -14.25
N ALA A 128 9.85 3.29 -14.21
CA ALA A 128 10.70 3.39 -13.02
C ALA A 128 10.98 4.85 -12.58
N ASN A 129 11.10 5.77 -13.54
CA ASN A 129 11.44 7.16 -13.27
C ASN A 129 10.21 8.02 -12.93
N GLU A 130 9.10 7.82 -13.64
CA GLU A 130 7.95 8.73 -13.64
C GLU A 130 6.71 8.14 -12.96
N CYS A 131 6.62 6.83 -12.72
CA CYS A 131 5.49 6.23 -12.02
C CYS A 131 5.73 6.18 -10.50
N VAL A 132 4.67 6.36 -9.70
CA VAL A 132 4.67 5.94 -8.29
C VAL A 132 4.28 4.48 -8.24
N ILE A 133 5.17 3.65 -7.70
CA ILE A 133 4.93 2.21 -7.59
C ILE A 133 4.33 1.90 -6.22
N HIS A 134 3.10 1.42 -6.21
CA HIS A 134 2.43 0.90 -5.03
C HIS A 134 2.70 -0.58 -4.85
N VAL A 135 3.05 -0.99 -3.64
CA VAL A 135 3.15 -2.40 -3.24
C VAL A 135 2.37 -2.60 -1.95
N ASN A 136 1.41 -3.52 -1.97
CA ASN A 136 0.38 -3.61 -0.94
C ASN A 136 0.49 -4.83 -0.02
N ASP A 137 1.48 -5.68 -0.21
CA ASP A 137 1.66 -6.89 0.59
C ASP A 137 3.13 -7.33 0.67
N LEU A 138 3.46 -8.06 1.74
CA LEU A 138 4.81 -8.54 2.00
C LEU A 138 5.25 -9.63 1.02
N ALA A 139 4.32 -10.42 0.47
CA ALA A 139 4.65 -11.52 -0.44
C ALA A 139 5.13 -10.99 -1.81
N THR A 140 4.59 -9.85 -2.24
CA THR A 140 5.04 -9.12 -3.42
C THR A 140 6.42 -8.51 -3.19
N LEU A 141 6.64 -7.84 -2.05
CA LEU A 141 7.97 -7.31 -1.69
C LEU A 141 9.02 -8.42 -1.62
N ASP A 142 8.64 -9.59 -1.12
CA ASP A 142 9.49 -10.78 -1.11
C ASP A 142 10.00 -11.15 -2.49
N LEU A 143 9.07 -11.31 -3.44
CA LEU A 143 9.42 -11.65 -4.82
C LEU A 143 10.24 -10.55 -5.49
N LEU A 144 9.91 -9.28 -5.24
CA LEU A 144 10.65 -8.14 -5.80
C LEU A 144 12.10 -8.07 -5.29
N PHE A 145 12.35 -8.53 -4.05
CA PHE A 145 13.68 -8.56 -3.45
C PHE A 145 14.37 -9.92 -3.52
N ASP A 146 13.71 -10.97 -4.03
CA ASP A 146 14.33 -12.27 -4.16
C ASP A 146 15.46 -12.18 -5.19
N LYS A 147 16.68 -12.44 -4.71
CA LYS A 147 17.90 -12.38 -5.51
C LYS A 147 18.23 -13.73 -6.12
N SER A 148 17.23 -14.59 -6.36
CA SER A 148 17.46 -15.93 -6.88
C SER A 148 18.35 -15.84 -8.13
N ASP A 149 19.57 -16.37 -7.95
CA ASP A 149 20.74 -16.10 -8.77
C ASP A 149 20.50 -16.55 -10.22
N GLY A 150 20.73 -15.65 -11.18
CA GLY A 150 21.44 -16.05 -12.39
C GLY A 150 20.73 -15.99 -13.75
N SER A 151 19.49 -15.51 -13.88
CA SER A 151 18.90 -15.32 -15.23
C SER A 151 18.22 -13.97 -15.43
N TYR A 152 18.95 -12.88 -15.18
CA TYR A 152 18.59 -11.51 -15.60
C TYR A 152 18.55 -11.33 -17.14
N ARG A 153 18.59 -12.41 -17.92
CA ARG A 153 18.49 -12.40 -19.39
C ARG A 153 17.11 -12.81 -19.90
N SER A 154 16.18 -13.17 -19.01
CA SER A 154 14.80 -13.42 -19.40
C SER A 154 14.09 -12.10 -19.73
N SER A 155 13.59 -11.98 -20.96
CA SER A 155 12.75 -10.87 -21.41
C SER A 155 11.29 -11.02 -20.96
N SER A 156 11.02 -11.85 -19.95
CA SER A 156 9.68 -12.05 -19.45
C SER A 156 9.18 -10.77 -18.75
N PRO A 157 7.89 -10.41 -18.90
CA PRO A 157 7.34 -9.17 -18.34
C PRO A 157 7.56 -9.01 -16.83
N ASP A 158 7.57 -10.10 -16.07
CA ASP A 158 7.86 -10.11 -14.64
C ASP A 158 9.24 -9.55 -14.30
N HIS A 159 10.30 -10.01 -14.99
CA HIS A 159 11.67 -9.53 -14.80
C HIS A 159 11.82 -8.05 -15.14
N ILE A 160 11.07 -7.58 -16.15
CA ILE A 160 11.04 -6.16 -16.53
C ILE A 160 10.40 -5.32 -15.42
N LEU A 161 9.29 -5.78 -14.82
CA LEU A 161 8.65 -5.11 -13.70
C LEU A 161 9.53 -5.12 -12.44
N MET A 162 10.19 -6.24 -12.14
CA MET A 162 11.16 -6.33 -11.05
C MET A 162 12.32 -5.34 -11.25
N ARG A 163 12.84 -5.23 -12.48
CA ARG A 163 13.88 -4.25 -12.80
C ARG A 163 13.37 -2.82 -12.68
N ALA A 164 12.15 -2.55 -13.14
CA ALA A 164 11.53 -1.24 -12.99
C ALA A 164 11.40 -0.86 -11.51
N PHE A 165 11.01 -1.81 -10.66
CA PHE A 165 10.97 -1.63 -9.21
C PHE A 165 12.35 -1.35 -8.61
N ILE A 166 13.39 -2.09 -9.00
CA ILE A 166 14.76 -1.86 -8.50
C ILE A 166 15.25 -0.44 -8.81
N HIS A 167 14.87 0.10 -9.97
CA HIS A 167 15.22 1.46 -10.38
C HIS A 167 14.16 2.51 -10.04
N ALA A 168 13.15 2.13 -9.25
CA ALA A 168 12.04 3.00 -8.93
C ALA A 168 12.49 4.21 -8.12
N ARG A 169 11.97 5.36 -8.51
CA ARG A 169 12.24 6.64 -7.86
C ARG A 169 11.31 6.92 -6.68
N ARG A 170 10.06 6.48 -6.80
CA ARG A 170 8.99 6.72 -5.83
C ARG A 170 8.26 5.41 -5.58
N VAL A 171 8.23 4.99 -4.33
CA VAL A 171 7.56 3.75 -3.92
C VAL A 171 6.61 4.07 -2.76
N ASN A 172 5.39 3.56 -2.85
CA ASN A 172 4.43 3.54 -1.76
C ASN A 172 4.24 2.10 -1.28
N VAL A 173 4.44 1.87 0.01
CA VAL A 173 4.31 0.56 0.65
C VAL A 173 3.15 0.62 1.63
N SER A 174 2.03 -0.01 1.29
CA SER A 174 0.84 -0.03 2.14
C SER A 174 0.62 -1.44 2.69
N LEU A 175 0.88 -1.65 3.97
CA LEU A 175 0.83 -2.97 4.59
C LEU A 175 -0.29 -3.04 5.62
N ARG A 176 -1.27 -3.90 5.35
CA ARG A 176 -2.29 -4.30 6.32
C ARG A 176 -1.98 -5.71 6.82
N LEU A 177 -1.51 -5.82 8.05
CA LEU A 177 -0.94 -7.06 8.59
C LEU A 177 -1.69 -7.54 9.85
N PRO A 178 -1.68 -8.84 10.17
CA PRO A 178 -2.26 -9.33 11.41
C PRO A 178 -1.64 -8.67 12.66
N PRO A 179 -2.40 -8.37 13.74
CA PRO A 179 -1.85 -7.78 14.97
C PRO A 179 -0.71 -8.57 15.59
N ALA A 180 -0.73 -9.90 15.44
CA ALA A 180 0.34 -10.77 15.91
C ALA A 180 1.71 -10.41 15.31
N TRP A 181 1.72 -9.91 14.07
CA TRP A 181 2.93 -9.50 13.36
C TRP A 181 3.58 -8.28 14.04
N PHE A 182 2.76 -7.27 14.37
CA PHE A 182 3.20 -6.08 15.10
C PHE A 182 3.63 -6.40 16.54
N LYS A 183 2.91 -7.29 17.24
CA LYS A 183 3.29 -7.75 18.59
C LYS A 183 4.64 -8.48 18.58
N ALA A 184 4.91 -9.28 17.55
CA ALA A 184 6.18 -9.98 17.39
C ALA A 184 7.35 -9.00 17.14
N ILE A 185 7.12 -7.92 16.39
CA ILE A 185 8.11 -6.83 16.25
C ILE A 185 8.39 -6.19 17.61
N GLY A 186 7.34 -5.84 18.37
CA GLY A 186 7.45 -5.21 19.68
C GLY A 186 8.20 -6.04 20.73
N SER A 187 8.00 -7.36 20.72
CA SER A 187 8.58 -8.27 21.71
C SER A 187 10.11 -8.35 21.63
N ASN A 188 10.70 -8.25 20.43
CA ASN A 188 12.15 -8.31 20.23
C ASN A 188 12.86 -6.96 20.48
N HIS A 189 12.14 -5.84 20.41
CA HIS A 189 12.69 -4.52 20.72
C HIS A 189 13.04 -4.39 22.21
N LEU A 190 12.20 -4.95 23.09
CA LEU A 190 12.43 -4.92 24.54
C LEU A 190 13.65 -5.74 24.99
N LEU A 191 14.09 -6.69 24.17
CA LEU A 191 15.31 -7.48 24.41
C LEU A 191 16.59 -6.75 23.94
N SER A 192 16.47 -5.60 23.26
CA SER A 192 17.57 -4.98 22.50
C SER A 192 18.03 -3.58 22.98
N SER A 193 17.60 -3.09 24.14
CA SER A 193 18.06 -1.79 24.70
C SER A 193 19.15 -1.96 25.78
N PRO A 194 20.04 -0.97 26.02
CA PRO A 194 21.17 -0.59 25.19
C PRO A 194 22.48 -0.73 25.99
N SER A 195 23.23 -1.79 25.75
CA SER A 195 24.67 -1.79 26.03
C SER A 195 25.38 -2.16 24.75
N THR A 196 26.23 -1.25 24.26
CA THR A 196 26.99 -1.31 23.01
C THR A 196 26.29 -0.66 21.82
N SER A 197 26.70 0.59 21.56
CA SER A 197 26.58 1.26 20.26
C SER A 197 26.96 0.28 19.14
N PRO A 198 26.08 -0.02 18.16
CA PRO A 198 26.47 -0.81 17.01
C PRO A 198 27.44 0.02 16.17
N SER A 199 28.72 -0.31 16.30
CA SER A 199 29.79 0.26 15.49
C SER A 199 29.52 0.01 13.99
N PRO A 200 29.85 0.95 13.10
CA PRO A 200 29.47 0.96 11.68
C PRO A 200 29.93 -0.25 10.85
N ALA A 201 30.80 -1.12 11.37
CA ALA A 201 31.26 -2.34 10.70
C ALA A 201 30.35 -3.57 10.89
N SER A 202 29.36 -3.51 11.80
CA SER A 202 28.52 -4.66 12.16
C SER A 202 27.48 -5.02 11.08
N TRP A 203 27.03 -4.05 10.28
CA TRP A 203 26.11 -4.30 9.15
C TRP A 203 26.80 -4.91 7.93
N ALA A 204 28.11 -4.72 7.79
CA ALA A 204 28.91 -5.27 6.69
C ALA A 204 29.47 -6.69 6.96
N SER A 205 29.49 -7.13 8.23
CA SER A 205 30.24 -8.34 8.62
C SER A 205 29.37 -9.58 8.84
N SER A 206 28.05 -9.51 8.64
CA SER A 206 27.17 -10.68 8.77
C SER A 206 27.06 -11.52 7.49
N SER A 207 27.77 -11.15 6.43
CA SER A 207 27.89 -11.92 5.19
C SER A 207 29.03 -12.94 5.30
N SER A 208 28.85 -13.96 6.13
CA SER A 208 29.66 -15.19 6.05
C SER A 208 28.91 -16.38 6.67
N SER A 209 27.80 -16.73 6.04
CA SER A 209 27.29 -18.11 6.04
C SER A 209 26.63 -18.34 4.68
N SER A 210 27.40 -18.92 3.78
CA SER A 210 26.98 -19.40 2.47
C SER A 210 25.97 -20.53 2.66
N SER A 211 24.70 -20.17 2.74
CA SER A 211 23.57 -21.05 2.46
C SER A 211 22.59 -20.27 1.60
N SER A 212 22.63 -20.57 0.30
CA SER A 212 21.69 -20.16 -0.73
C SER A 212 20.30 -20.71 -0.41
N SER A 213 19.64 -20.03 0.53
CA SER A 213 18.25 -20.28 0.88
C SER A 213 17.49 -18.98 0.60
N SER A 214 16.73 -18.99 -0.49
CA SER A 214 15.66 -18.03 -0.80
C SER A 214 14.72 -17.94 0.40
N SER A 215 15.04 -17.05 1.34
CA SER A 215 14.32 -16.91 2.60
C SER A 215 13.23 -15.89 2.41
N SER A 216 12.02 -16.35 2.08
CA SER A 216 10.82 -15.51 2.06
C SER A 216 10.60 -14.85 3.44
N PHE A 217 10.17 -13.58 3.45
CA PHE A 217 9.64 -12.82 4.59
C PHE A 217 8.53 -13.61 5.30
N MET A 218 7.86 -14.51 4.58
CA MET A 218 6.81 -15.40 5.11
C MET A 218 7.29 -16.82 5.45
N GLY A 219 8.49 -17.23 5.05
CA GLY A 219 8.88 -18.65 5.00
C GLY A 219 9.64 -19.20 6.21
N THR A 220 10.51 -18.44 6.86
CA THR A 220 11.43 -19.02 7.88
C THR A 220 11.96 -18.03 8.93
N SER A 221 11.66 -16.73 8.83
CA SER A 221 12.20 -15.70 9.71
C SER A 221 11.13 -15.11 10.63
N SER A 222 11.48 -14.85 11.89
CA SER A 222 10.66 -14.05 12.82
C SER A 222 10.17 -12.75 12.16
N PRO A 223 8.91 -12.30 12.39
CA PRO A 223 8.39 -11.03 11.88
C PRO A 223 9.30 -9.83 12.12
N SER A 224 10.01 -9.78 13.25
CA SER A 224 10.97 -8.71 13.55
C SER A 224 12.17 -8.71 12.59
N ILE A 225 12.68 -9.90 12.23
CA ILE A 225 13.81 -10.05 11.30
C ILE A 225 13.34 -9.68 9.89
N ALA A 226 12.15 -10.15 9.50
CA ALA A 226 11.54 -9.78 8.22
C ALA A 226 11.37 -8.26 8.10
N TRP A 227 10.91 -7.60 9.17
CA TRP A 227 10.74 -6.15 9.24
C TRP A 227 12.05 -5.38 9.06
N ILE A 228 13.10 -5.74 9.80
CA ILE A 228 14.43 -5.11 9.67
C ILE A 228 14.99 -5.33 8.26
N ARG A 229 14.84 -6.55 7.74
CA ARG A 229 15.35 -6.92 6.41
C ARG A 229 14.66 -6.16 5.30
N LEU A 230 13.35 -5.91 5.40
CA LEU A 230 12.58 -5.13 4.43
C LEU A 230 13.21 -3.76 4.21
N TRP A 231 13.42 -3.00 5.30
CA TRP A 231 13.97 -1.65 5.20
C TRP A 231 15.43 -1.65 4.76
N ARG A 232 16.20 -2.66 5.14
CA ARG A 232 17.56 -2.86 4.63
C ARG A 232 17.54 -3.07 3.11
N ASN A 233 16.62 -3.88 2.59
CA ASN A 233 16.50 -4.12 1.16
C ASN A 233 16.04 -2.85 0.41
N MET A 234 15.07 -2.10 0.95
CA MET A 234 14.66 -0.80 0.41
C MET A 234 15.84 0.19 0.32
N ALA A 235 16.76 0.17 1.29
CA ALA A 235 17.94 1.04 1.28
C ALA A 235 18.94 0.71 0.17
N THR A 236 18.83 -0.47 -0.45
CA THR A 236 19.70 -0.87 -1.57
C THR A 236 19.20 -0.38 -2.93
N LEU A 237 18.01 0.21 -2.99
CA LEU A 237 17.44 0.74 -4.22
C LEU A 237 18.19 2.01 -4.66
N PRO A 238 18.94 1.99 -5.77
CA PRO A 238 19.92 3.03 -6.10
C PRO A 238 19.32 4.38 -6.51
N HIS A 239 18.04 4.43 -6.87
CA HIS A 239 17.38 5.64 -7.38
C HIS A 239 16.18 6.06 -6.55
N LEU A 240 15.88 5.32 -5.48
CA LEU A 240 14.78 5.65 -4.60
C LEU A 240 15.06 7.00 -3.94
N HIS A 241 14.11 7.92 -4.01
CA HIS A 241 14.20 9.23 -3.35
C HIS A 241 12.95 9.58 -2.55
N SER A 242 11.82 8.91 -2.82
CA SER A 242 10.59 9.02 -2.03
C SER A 242 10.09 7.64 -1.64
N LEU A 243 9.87 7.45 -0.35
CA LEU A 243 9.26 6.26 0.22
C LEU A 243 8.11 6.69 1.13
N ASP A 244 6.89 6.39 0.70
CA ASP A 244 5.70 6.55 1.53
C ASP A 244 5.29 5.17 2.06
N ILE A 245 5.01 5.08 3.36
CA ILE A 245 4.68 3.84 4.03
C ILE A 245 3.37 4.04 4.76
N THR A 246 2.40 3.16 4.53
CA THR A 246 1.13 3.14 5.27
C THR A 246 0.99 1.81 5.99
N LEU A 247 0.80 1.85 7.31
CA LEU A 247 0.64 0.64 8.13
C LEU A 247 -0.74 0.63 8.77
N ASP A 248 -1.41 -0.52 8.71
CA ASP A 248 -2.63 -0.82 9.47
C ASP A 248 -2.62 -2.31 9.86
N HIS A 249 -3.56 -2.73 10.70
CA HIS A 249 -3.83 -4.14 10.94
C HIS A 249 -5.26 -4.53 10.56
N ASP A 250 -5.48 -5.82 10.31
CA ASP A 250 -6.75 -6.38 9.83
C ASP A 250 -7.81 -6.67 10.91
N SER A 251 -7.43 -6.59 12.18
CA SER A 251 -8.31 -6.85 13.35
C SER A 251 -9.13 -5.64 13.79
N GLU A 252 -10.27 -5.87 14.43
CA GLU A 252 -11.07 -4.83 15.11
C GLU A 252 -10.41 -4.20 16.35
N SER A 253 -9.32 -4.79 16.84
CA SER A 253 -8.62 -4.31 18.04
C SER A 253 -8.08 -2.89 17.88
N SER A 254 -7.88 -2.18 18.98
CA SER A 254 -7.21 -0.87 18.96
C SER A 254 -5.78 -0.92 18.43
N TRP A 255 -5.39 0.12 17.68
CA TRP A 255 -3.98 0.41 17.38
C TRP A 255 -3.17 0.79 18.63
N SER A 256 -3.80 1.23 19.72
CA SER A 256 -3.10 1.61 20.97
C SER A 256 -2.35 0.45 21.63
N GLY A 257 -2.73 -0.80 21.32
CA GLY A 257 -2.03 -2.00 21.81
C GLY A 257 -0.73 -2.31 21.06
N ILE A 258 -0.36 -1.51 20.06
CA ILE A 258 0.81 -1.71 19.23
C ILE A 258 2.00 -0.92 19.78
N ASN A 259 3.15 -1.58 19.93
CA ASN A 259 4.41 -0.92 20.27
C ASN A 259 4.98 -0.18 19.04
N GLU A 260 4.52 1.05 18.83
CA GLU A 260 4.94 1.88 17.69
C GLU A 260 6.43 2.20 17.70
N GLU A 261 7.06 2.35 18.87
CA GLU A 261 8.48 2.63 18.97
C GLU A 261 9.31 1.52 18.31
N ALA A 262 8.94 0.26 18.56
CA ALA A 262 9.58 -0.89 17.93
C ALA A 262 9.40 -0.94 16.40
N ILE A 263 8.26 -0.46 15.90
CA ILE A 263 7.97 -0.38 14.46
C ILE A 263 8.79 0.73 13.81
N ILE A 264 8.86 1.88 14.47
CA ILE A 264 9.50 3.11 13.99
C ILE A 264 11.02 3.02 14.05
N ALA A 265 11.61 2.35 15.04
CA ALA A 265 13.05 2.35 15.26
C ALA A 265 13.87 1.92 14.02
N PRO A 266 13.57 0.81 13.32
CA PRO A 266 14.26 0.45 12.07
C PRO A 266 14.08 1.48 10.95
N LEU A 267 12.90 2.12 10.88
CA LEU A 267 12.59 3.15 9.89
C LEU A 267 13.35 4.46 10.15
N GLN A 268 13.53 4.83 11.41
CA GLN A 268 14.38 5.98 11.77
C GLN A 268 15.84 5.72 11.39
N ILE A 269 16.33 4.49 11.58
CA ILE A 269 17.67 4.12 11.12
C ILE A 269 17.72 4.25 9.59
N PHE A 270 16.75 3.68 8.86
CA PHE A 270 16.66 3.83 7.41
C PHE A 270 16.67 5.30 6.95
N ALA A 271 15.83 6.15 7.56
CA ALA A 271 15.65 7.54 7.17
C ALA A 271 16.88 8.41 7.50
N ARG A 272 17.64 8.10 8.56
CA ARG A 272 18.86 8.84 8.93
C ARG A 272 20.01 8.63 7.93
N HIS A 273 20.08 7.46 7.32
CA HIS A 273 21.22 7.06 6.48
C HIS A 273 20.95 7.20 4.99
N SER A 274 19.75 7.66 4.60
CA SER A 274 19.34 7.77 3.22
C SER A 274 19.00 9.21 2.84
N HIS A 275 19.21 9.55 1.59
CA HIS A 275 18.72 10.79 0.98
C HIS A 275 17.26 10.65 0.54
N ILE A 276 16.53 9.70 1.14
CA ILE A 276 15.18 9.29 0.78
C ILE A 276 14.21 10.01 1.70
N THR A 277 13.31 10.78 1.10
CA THR A 277 12.17 11.36 1.82
C THR A 277 11.29 10.21 2.25
N THR A 278 11.17 10.01 3.57
CA THR A 278 10.43 8.89 4.13
C THR A 278 9.23 9.38 4.91
N THR A 279 8.03 8.99 4.49
CA THR A 279 6.79 9.25 5.22
C THR A 279 6.26 7.93 5.80
N LEU A 280 5.85 7.95 7.06
CA LEU A 280 5.15 6.84 7.71
C LEU A 280 3.76 7.30 8.15
N SER A 281 2.73 6.69 7.59
CA SER A 281 1.32 6.89 7.94
C SER A 281 0.84 5.74 8.81
N MET A 282 0.29 6.05 9.99
CA MET A 282 -0.28 5.07 10.93
C MET A 282 -1.62 5.54 11.48
N PRO A 283 -2.47 4.65 12.03
CA PRO A 283 -3.70 5.02 12.70
C PRO A 283 -3.50 6.06 13.82
N LYS A 284 -4.51 6.91 14.01
CA LYS A 284 -4.60 7.82 15.16
C LYS A 284 -4.72 7.03 16.46
N VAL A 285 -4.01 7.50 17.48
CA VAL A 285 -4.10 7.04 18.88
C VAL A 285 -4.56 8.22 19.74
N ALA A 286 -5.32 7.96 20.80
CA ALA A 286 -5.95 8.96 21.69
C ALA A 286 -5.11 10.17 22.08
N SER A 287 -3.80 9.98 22.25
CA SER A 287 -2.87 10.95 22.79
C SER A 287 -1.79 11.39 21.80
N GLY A 288 -1.90 11.01 20.51
CA GLY A 288 -0.88 11.26 19.50
C GLY A 288 -1.00 12.62 18.79
N LYS A 289 0.14 13.26 18.51
CA LYS A 289 0.18 14.39 17.55
C LYS A 289 -0.13 13.87 16.13
N ASN A 290 -0.90 14.64 15.37
CA ASN A 290 -1.32 14.27 14.00
C ASN A 290 -0.14 14.14 13.02
N THR A 291 0.90 14.95 13.19
CA THR A 291 2.11 14.90 12.38
C THR A 291 3.32 15.16 13.27
N ALA A 292 4.38 14.38 13.07
CA ALA A 292 5.66 14.58 13.74
C ALA A 292 6.80 14.22 12.79
N THR A 293 7.79 15.10 12.65
CA THR A 293 9.01 14.80 11.89
C THR A 293 10.15 14.61 12.87
N SER A 294 10.83 13.47 12.79
CA SER A 294 11.98 13.15 13.63
C SER A 294 13.01 12.38 12.81
N HIS A 295 14.26 12.83 12.85
CA HIS A 295 15.40 12.13 12.24
C HIS A 295 15.22 11.74 10.75
N GLY A 296 14.63 12.63 9.94
CA GLY A 296 14.41 12.38 8.51
C GLY A 296 13.16 11.55 8.20
N LEU A 297 12.43 11.09 9.23
CA LEU A 297 11.16 10.37 9.09
C LEU A 297 10.00 11.31 9.44
N THR A 298 9.09 11.51 8.49
CA THR A 298 7.82 12.22 8.73
C THR A 298 6.74 11.22 9.07
N THR A 299 6.22 11.26 10.29
CA THR A 299 5.08 10.46 10.73
C THR A 299 3.80 11.25 10.53
N LYS A 300 2.81 10.65 9.86
CA LYS A 300 1.44 11.16 9.68
C LYS A 300 0.45 10.21 10.35
N ARG A 301 -0.68 10.77 10.77
CA ARG A 301 -1.78 10.00 11.35
C ARG A 301 -3.01 10.05 10.47
N PHE A 302 -3.60 8.89 10.20
CA PHE A 302 -4.87 8.78 9.48
C PHE A 302 -5.97 8.20 10.35
N THR A 303 -7.21 8.43 9.96
CA THR A 303 -8.36 7.87 10.65
C THR A 303 -8.57 6.44 10.17
N ARG A 304 -8.48 5.48 11.09
CA ARG A 304 -8.62 4.06 10.79
C ARG A 304 -10.04 3.71 10.35
N GLN A 305 -10.16 2.71 9.48
CA GLN A 305 -11.45 2.07 9.20
C GLN A 305 -12.07 1.54 10.50
N ARG A 306 -13.39 1.65 10.63
CA ARG A 306 -14.10 1.26 11.86
C ARG A 306 -14.92 0.00 11.71
N TYR A 307 -15.22 -0.39 10.48
CA TYR A 307 -15.99 -1.59 10.18
C TYR A 307 -15.05 -2.72 9.81
N PHE A 308 -15.30 -3.87 10.42
CA PHE A 308 -14.55 -5.10 10.22
C PHE A 308 -15.50 -6.23 9.86
N THR A 309 -14.96 -7.22 9.16
CA THR A 309 -15.71 -8.41 8.78
C THR A 309 -15.69 -9.43 9.91
N ASP A 310 -16.87 -9.94 10.27
CA ASP A 310 -17.03 -11.05 11.22
C ASP A 310 -17.55 -12.29 10.50
N TYR A 311 -16.73 -13.33 10.47
CA TYR A 311 -17.10 -14.62 9.88
C TYR A 311 -17.70 -15.51 10.97
N ARG A 312 -19.02 -15.64 10.94
CA ARG A 312 -19.77 -16.38 11.96
C ARG A 312 -19.71 -17.89 11.71
N LYS A 313 -19.94 -18.66 12.78
CA LYS A 313 -19.89 -20.13 12.74
C LYS A 313 -20.91 -20.77 11.80
N ASP A 314 -22.01 -20.07 11.52
CA ASP A 314 -23.05 -20.50 10.58
C ASP A 314 -22.71 -20.21 9.11
N GLY A 315 -21.52 -19.67 8.83
CA GLY A 315 -21.07 -19.28 7.49
C GLY A 315 -21.63 -17.95 7.02
N SER A 316 -22.46 -17.28 7.82
CA SER A 316 -22.90 -15.92 7.53
C SER A 316 -21.77 -14.92 7.80
N VAL A 317 -21.81 -13.82 7.06
CA VAL A 317 -20.84 -12.73 7.22
C VAL A 317 -21.53 -11.54 7.86
N GLY A 318 -21.05 -11.16 9.03
CA GLY A 318 -21.45 -9.96 9.75
C GLY A 318 -20.46 -8.82 9.55
N LEU A 319 -20.89 -7.62 9.92
CA LEU A 319 -20.03 -6.46 10.10
C LEU A 319 -19.96 -6.16 11.59
N VAL A 320 -18.75 -5.93 12.11
CA VAL A 320 -18.49 -5.53 13.49
C VAL A 320 -17.80 -4.18 13.50
N TYR A 321 -18.04 -3.40 14.56
CA TYR A 321 -17.54 -2.05 14.72
C TYR A 321 -16.44 -2.00 15.79
N GLU A 322 -15.35 -1.27 15.52
CA GLU A 322 -14.21 -1.11 16.44
C GLU A 322 -14.62 -0.60 17.83
N GLU A 323 -14.31 -1.39 18.87
CA GLU A 323 -14.64 -1.13 20.27
C GLU A 323 -14.06 0.20 20.81
N ASP A 324 -12.96 0.68 20.23
CA ASP A 324 -12.14 1.73 20.83
C ASP A 324 -12.78 3.12 20.78
N ALA A 325 -13.76 3.34 19.90
CA ALA A 325 -14.56 4.56 19.92
C ALA A 325 -15.30 4.74 21.26
N LEU A 326 -15.68 3.65 21.92
CA LEU A 326 -16.34 3.70 23.23
C LEU A 326 -15.37 4.06 24.36
N LYS A 327 -14.08 3.71 24.23
CA LYS A 327 -13.05 3.88 25.26
C LYS A 327 -12.28 5.21 25.13
N LEU A 328 -12.13 5.75 23.91
CA LEU A 328 -11.48 7.03 23.61
C LEU A 328 -12.25 8.27 24.10
N LEU A 329 -13.53 8.13 24.45
CA LEU A 329 -14.38 9.22 24.92
C LEU A 329 -14.43 9.27 26.44
N HIS A 330 -13.30 9.59 27.07
CA HIS A 330 -13.29 10.19 28.41
C HIS A 330 -13.57 11.72 28.35
N ARG A 331 -14.37 12.16 27.36
CA ARG A 331 -15.05 13.46 27.40
C ARG A 331 -16.51 13.21 27.74
N PRO A 332 -17.16 14.04 28.57
CA PRO A 332 -18.61 14.03 28.72
C PRO A 332 -19.23 14.56 27.42
N GLY A 333 -19.25 13.71 26.40
CA GLY A 333 -20.03 13.81 25.18
C GLY A 333 -21.09 12.70 25.16
N PRO A 334 -22.00 12.69 24.18
CA PRO A 334 -23.20 11.86 24.18
C PRO A 334 -22.82 10.40 24.44
N ASN A 335 -23.59 9.73 25.30
CA ASN A 335 -23.15 8.53 25.99
C ASN A 335 -22.78 7.42 24.98
N ALA A 336 -21.95 6.46 25.37
CA ALA A 336 -21.59 5.28 24.57
C ALA A 336 -22.77 4.65 23.81
N ALA A 337 -23.94 4.55 24.45
CA ALA A 337 -25.19 4.08 23.87
C ALA A 337 -25.84 5.08 22.89
N ASP A 338 -25.58 6.38 23.00
CA ASP A 338 -25.99 7.39 22.00
C ASP A 338 -25.13 7.30 20.74
N MET A 339 -23.84 7.00 20.86
CA MET A 339 -22.98 6.79 19.69
C MET A 339 -23.20 5.43 19.05
N LEU A 340 -23.45 4.38 19.85
CA LEU A 340 -23.89 3.11 19.31
C LEU A 340 -25.25 3.27 18.65
N ARG A 341 -26.22 3.96 19.29
CA ARG A 341 -27.49 4.31 18.66
C ARG A 341 -27.31 5.20 17.44
N SER A 342 -26.35 6.10 17.40
CA SER A 342 -26.11 6.97 16.25
C SER A 342 -25.42 6.20 15.12
N ALA A 343 -24.53 5.26 15.42
CA ALA A 343 -23.95 4.34 14.43
C ALA A 343 -24.98 3.32 13.94
N GLU A 344 -25.83 2.78 14.82
CA GLU A 344 -26.95 1.90 14.50
C GLU A 344 -28.03 2.65 13.72
N LEU A 345 -28.35 3.89 14.10
CA LEU A 345 -29.30 4.77 13.42
C LEU A 345 -28.73 5.22 12.08
N THR A 346 -27.45 5.58 12.02
CA THR A 346 -26.74 5.87 10.77
C THR A 346 -26.73 4.64 9.88
N MET A 347 -26.45 3.46 10.42
CA MET A 347 -26.56 2.19 9.69
C MET A 347 -28.00 1.86 9.30
N HIS A 348 -29.00 2.21 10.11
CA HIS A 348 -30.42 1.90 9.86
C HIS A 348 -31.03 2.83 8.82
N ILE A 349 -30.78 4.14 8.94
CA ILE A 349 -31.06 5.17 7.93
C ILE A 349 -30.33 4.81 6.63
N TRP A 350 -29.10 4.33 6.75
CA TRP A 350 -28.33 3.81 5.62
C TRP A 350 -28.95 2.56 4.97
N TYR A 351 -29.36 1.56 5.74
CA TYR A 351 -30.06 0.36 5.23
C TYR A 351 -31.39 0.68 4.54
N GLN A 352 -31.94 1.88 4.76
CA GLN A 352 -33.16 2.35 4.11
C GLN A 352 -32.88 3.16 2.83
N GLY A 353 -31.62 3.25 2.39
CA GLY A 353 -31.23 3.94 1.15
C GLY A 353 -31.27 5.47 1.25
N VAL A 354 -31.25 6.02 2.46
CA VAL A 354 -31.18 7.48 2.68
C VAL A 354 -29.72 7.93 2.60
N ASP A 355 -29.46 8.92 1.75
CA ASP A 355 -28.14 9.51 1.58
C ASP A 355 -27.78 10.37 2.81
N MET A 356 -26.65 10.04 3.46
CA MET A 356 -26.25 10.65 4.74
C MET A 356 -25.62 12.04 4.56
N ASP A 357 -25.27 12.43 3.33
CA ASP A 357 -24.78 13.78 3.01
C ASP A 357 -25.81 14.86 3.40
N TYR A 358 -27.09 14.49 3.54
CA TYR A 358 -28.16 15.39 3.95
C TYR A 358 -28.23 15.63 5.47
N ILE A 359 -27.68 14.74 6.30
CA ILE A 359 -27.80 14.82 7.77
C ILE A 359 -26.61 15.57 8.39
N GLY A 360 -25.46 15.61 7.72
CA GLY A 360 -24.26 16.31 8.20
C GLY A 360 -24.25 17.83 8.00
N MET A 361 -25.26 18.41 7.37
CA MET A 361 -25.28 19.83 6.98
C MET A 361 -26.02 20.74 7.98
N ASP A 362 -26.81 20.21 8.92
CA ASP A 362 -27.58 21.05 9.87
C ASP A 362 -26.81 21.46 11.14
N GLU A 363 -25.71 20.78 11.49
CA GLU A 363 -24.93 21.12 12.70
C GLU A 363 -23.99 22.33 12.51
N LEU A 364 -23.80 22.83 11.29
CA LEU A 364 -22.95 24.00 11.01
C LEU A 364 -23.74 25.32 10.84
N SER A 365 -25.08 25.29 10.89
CA SER A 365 -25.91 26.49 10.74
C SER A 365 -26.41 27.13 12.04
N GLU A 366 -26.20 26.53 13.21
CA GLU A 366 -26.77 27.03 14.48
C GLU A 366 -25.79 27.75 15.44
N THR A 367 -24.60 28.13 15.00
CA THR A 367 -23.71 29.02 15.79
C THR A 367 -23.43 30.33 15.07
N GLN A 368 -24.48 31.07 14.75
CA GLN A 368 -24.35 32.49 14.46
C GLN A 368 -25.68 33.21 14.72
N ASP A 369 -26.06 33.35 15.99
CA ASP A 369 -26.90 34.48 16.42
C ASP A 369 -26.95 34.53 17.95
N GLY A 370 -26.56 35.68 18.51
CA GLY A 370 -26.83 36.02 19.90
C GLY A 370 -25.64 36.58 20.66
N GLU A 371 -25.25 37.82 20.37
CA GLU A 371 -24.98 38.81 21.43
C GLU A 371 -24.90 40.22 20.84
N ALA A 372 -26.04 40.91 20.89
CA ALA A 372 -26.12 42.36 20.92
C ALA A 372 -27.34 42.73 21.77
N PHE A 373 -27.11 43.03 23.05
CA PHE A 373 -27.74 44.13 23.80
C PHE A 373 -26.94 44.40 25.08
#